data_AF-B8CWG1-F1
#
_entry.id   AF-B8CWG1-F1
#
_cell.length_a   1.000
_cell.length_b   1.000
_cell.length_c   1.000
_cell.angle_alpha   90.00
_cell.angle_beta   90.00
_cell.angle_gamma   90.00
#
_symmetry.space_group_name_H-M   'P 1'
#
loop_
_entity.id
_entity.type
_entity.pdbx_description
1 polymer ?
#
loop_
_entity_poly.entity_id
_entity_poly.type
_entity_poly.pdbx_seq_one_letter_code
_entity_poly.pdbx_strand_id
1 'polypeptide(L)'
;MLLFLTGLFFFLAGLEGSKKSLTKLALKRVELLLKKLSDNNLLSLLVGVVSTAILQSSSGLTVIVISLIESGYLALKPAVLIIMGANIGTTLTVHLISLPIISYYSCIIISGLVVAIIGLFVNKKVFFGGLSLFCFGTAFAGLHLMTASFDLASSRNIIYNLLAFSRGNYLKGILLGALATGIVQSSSVITAITVSLARVNLINLSDAIAVTLGSNIGTCITGFLASINASIFSKRLAWGHLLFNFIGVLVLLPVIKPFIFLLDSTNTSLARQVANAHTLFNIYNLIIFLPFLNTFISVLRRGLNGDI
;
A
#
# COMPACT_ATOMS: atom_id res chain seq x y z
N MET A 1 -15.36 -19.07 -9.34
CA MET A 1 -14.61 -18.04 -10.08
C MET A 1 -15.40 -16.74 -10.24
N LEU A 2 -16.64 -16.76 -10.72
CA LEU A 2 -17.46 -15.54 -10.88
C LEU A 2 -17.60 -14.72 -9.59
N LEU A 3 -17.92 -15.37 -8.46
CA LEU A 3 -18.05 -14.71 -7.15
C LEU A 3 -16.77 -13.97 -6.72
N PHE A 4 -15.60 -14.57 -6.98
CA PHE A 4 -14.31 -13.94 -6.70
C PHE A 4 -14.12 -12.68 -7.56
N LEU A 5 -14.39 -12.76 -8.87
CA LEU A 5 -14.26 -11.63 -9.78
C LEU A 5 -15.23 -10.50 -9.45
N THR A 6 -16.47 -10.83 -9.08
CA THR A 6 -17.45 -9.84 -8.58
C THR A 6 -16.96 -9.16 -7.32
N GLY A 7 -16.45 -9.94 -6.36
CA GLY A 7 -15.88 -9.41 -5.14
C GLY A 7 -14.66 -8.52 -5.39
N LEU A 8 -13.76 -8.94 -6.28
CA LEU A 8 -12.59 -8.15 -6.68
C LEU A 8 -13.00 -6.85 -7.36
N PHE A 9 -14.01 -6.87 -8.24
CA PHE A 9 -14.53 -5.68 -8.88
C PHE A 9 -15.11 -4.69 -7.85
N PHE A 10 -15.92 -5.16 -6.91
CA PHE A 10 -16.48 -4.33 -5.83
C PHE A 10 -15.37 -3.76 -4.94
N PHE A 11 -14.36 -4.58 -4.64
CA PHE A 11 -13.19 -4.17 -3.87
C PHE A 11 -12.43 -3.03 -4.56
N LEU A 12 -12.10 -3.22 -5.84
CA LEU A 12 -11.40 -2.23 -6.66
C LEU A 12 -12.21 -0.93 -6.81
N ALA A 13 -13.48 -1.05 -7.19
CA ALA A 13 -14.37 0.10 -7.39
C ALA A 13 -14.56 0.89 -6.08
N GLY A 14 -14.77 0.19 -4.97
CA GLY A 14 -14.89 0.80 -3.65
C GLY A 14 -13.59 1.47 -3.20
N LEU A 15 -12.45 0.81 -3.33
CA LEU A 15 -11.17 1.37 -2.91
C LEU A 15 -10.79 2.59 -3.77
N GLU A 16 -10.97 2.51 -5.09
CA GLU A 16 -10.67 3.60 -6.01
C GLU A 16 -11.64 4.78 -5.85
N GLY A 17 -12.93 4.51 -5.66
CA GLY A 17 -13.94 5.54 -5.36
C GLY A 17 -13.65 6.27 -4.06
N SER A 18 -13.21 5.55 -3.02
CA SER A 18 -12.81 6.15 -1.74
C SER A 18 -11.56 7.01 -1.89
N LYS A 19 -10.51 6.51 -2.55
CA LYS A 19 -9.28 7.26 -2.87
C LYS A 19 -9.59 8.57 -3.59
N LYS A 20 -10.40 8.53 -4.66
CA LYS A 20 -10.79 9.73 -5.42
C LYS A 20 -11.57 10.73 -4.56
N SER A 21 -12.48 10.25 -3.72
CA SER A 21 -13.30 11.09 -2.84
C SER A 21 -12.47 11.76 -1.75
N LEU A 22 -11.58 11.01 -1.08
CA LEU A 22 -10.64 11.55 -0.09
C LEU A 22 -9.65 12.52 -0.71
N THR A 23 -9.17 12.23 -1.93
CA THR A 23 -8.29 13.14 -2.66
C THR A 23 -8.99 14.48 -2.89
N LYS A 24 -10.25 14.50 -3.31
CA LYS A 24 -11.02 15.76 -3.47
C LYS A 24 -11.16 16.57 -2.17
N LEU A 25 -11.13 15.91 -1.01
CA LEU A 25 -11.19 16.56 0.30
C LEU A 25 -9.83 17.04 0.80
N ALA A 26 -8.77 16.29 0.51
CA ALA A 26 -7.47 16.44 1.14
C ALA A 26 -6.38 17.04 0.24
N LEU A 27 -6.55 17.04 -1.09
CA LEU A 27 -5.49 17.39 -2.04
C LEU A 27 -4.85 18.76 -1.74
N LYS A 28 -5.65 19.82 -1.62
CA LYS A 28 -5.14 21.17 -1.31
C LYS A 28 -4.36 21.20 0.01
N ARG A 29 -4.78 20.45 1.03
CA ARG A 29 -4.09 20.38 2.32
C ARG A 29 -2.76 19.65 2.18
N VAL A 30 -2.74 18.53 1.45
CA VAL A 30 -1.52 17.77 1.17
C VAL A 30 -0.51 18.60 0.39
N GLU A 31 -0.93 19.30 -0.67
CA GLU A 31 -0.06 20.21 -1.43
C GLU A 31 0.52 21.33 -0.54
N LEU A 32 -0.29 21.91 0.35
CA LEU A 32 0.19 22.93 1.29
C LEU A 32 1.18 22.37 2.32
N LEU A 33 0.97 21.14 2.81
CA LEU A 33 1.92 20.47 3.70
C LEU A 33 3.24 20.20 2.99
N LEU A 34 3.19 19.71 1.75
CA LEU A 34 4.37 19.43 0.95
C LEU A 34 5.14 20.71 0.58
N LYS A 35 4.46 21.82 0.29
CA LYS A 35 5.09 23.12 -0.02
C LYS A 35 5.73 23.80 1.19
N LYS A 36 5.26 23.49 2.41
CA LYS A 36 5.81 24.04 3.66
C LYS A 36 6.97 23.21 4.22
N LEU A 37 7.41 22.17 3.50
CA LEU A 37 8.49 21.33 3.96
C LEU A 37 9.79 22.13 4.06
N SER A 38 10.36 22.14 5.26
CA SER A 38 11.74 22.54 5.50
C SER A 38 12.66 21.32 5.32
N ASP A 39 13.98 21.54 5.31
CA ASP A 39 15.02 20.50 5.23
C ASP A 39 15.05 19.50 6.41
N ASN A 40 13.97 19.41 7.19
CA ASN A 40 13.82 18.45 8.28
C ASN A 40 13.43 17.06 7.75
N ASN A 41 14.32 16.10 7.96
CA ASN A 41 14.13 14.71 7.55
C ASN A 41 12.88 14.07 8.19
N LEU A 42 12.68 14.27 9.49
CA LEU A 42 11.57 13.67 10.22
C LEU A 42 10.23 14.25 9.75
N LEU A 43 10.19 15.56 9.50
CA LEU A 43 8.99 16.21 8.97
C LEU A 43 8.64 15.68 7.58
N SER A 44 9.64 15.54 6.69
CA SER A 44 9.46 14.97 5.35
C SER A 44 8.86 13.56 5.42
N LEU A 45 9.37 12.74 6.34
CA LEU A 45 8.84 11.41 6.57
C LEU A 45 7.39 11.42 7.05
N LEU A 46 7.09 12.20 8.10
CA LEU A 46 5.74 12.30 8.67
C LEU A 46 4.73 12.83 7.66
N VAL A 47 5.13 13.79 6.81
CA VAL A 47 4.27 14.27 5.72
C VAL A 47 3.97 13.13 4.75
N GLY A 48 4.93 12.26 4.43
CA GLY A 48 4.69 11.05 3.66
C GLY A 48 3.67 10.10 4.30
N VAL A 49 3.89 9.77 5.58
CA VAL A 49 2.99 8.89 6.35
C VAL A 49 1.56 9.44 6.34
N VAL A 50 1.40 10.70 6.75
CA VAL A 50 0.08 11.34 6.89
C VAL A 50 -0.59 11.55 5.53
N SER A 51 0.16 12.01 4.53
CA SER A 51 -0.41 12.27 3.20
C SER A 51 -0.89 10.98 2.55
N THR A 52 -0.11 9.90 2.62
CA THR A 52 -0.57 8.61 2.08
C THR A 52 -1.67 7.99 2.92
N ALA A 53 -1.64 8.11 4.25
CA ALA A 53 -2.74 7.62 5.09
C ALA A 53 -4.07 8.31 4.75
N ILE A 54 -4.05 9.62 4.51
CA ILE A 54 -5.23 10.41 4.14
C ILE A 54 -5.67 10.11 2.70
N LEU A 55 -4.74 10.10 1.74
CA LEU A 55 -5.06 9.86 0.32
C LEU A 55 -5.33 8.38 0.01
N GLN A 56 -4.91 7.48 0.90
CA GLN A 56 -4.85 6.03 0.72
C GLN A 56 -4.14 5.57 -0.57
N SER A 57 -3.27 6.43 -1.12
CA SER A 57 -2.62 6.19 -2.40
C SER A 57 -1.17 6.68 -2.37
N SER A 58 -0.22 5.74 -2.25
CA SER A 58 1.21 6.03 -2.32
C SER A 58 1.66 6.34 -3.74
N SER A 59 1.07 5.72 -4.77
CA SER A 59 1.33 6.06 -6.18
C SER A 59 0.84 7.47 -6.50
N GLY A 60 -0.35 7.85 -6.01
CA GLY A 60 -0.86 9.22 -6.15
C GLY A 60 0.03 10.25 -5.47
N LEU A 61 0.51 9.98 -4.25
CA LEU A 61 1.48 10.85 -3.58
C LEU A 61 2.80 10.93 -4.36
N THR A 62 3.28 9.81 -4.91
CA THR A 62 4.53 9.78 -5.69
C THR A 62 4.45 10.69 -6.91
N VAL A 63 3.32 10.72 -7.63
CA VAL A 63 3.11 11.64 -8.76
C VAL A 63 3.18 13.11 -8.32
N ILE A 64 2.57 13.45 -7.18
CA ILE A 64 2.63 14.82 -6.62
C ILE A 64 4.07 15.18 -6.20
N VAL A 65 4.79 14.25 -5.59
CA VAL A 65 6.18 14.46 -5.19
C VAL A 65 7.08 14.65 -6.41
N ILE A 66 6.88 13.84 -7.46
CA ILE A 66 7.59 13.99 -8.74
C ILE A 66 7.37 15.38 -9.33
N SER A 67 6.11 15.84 -9.42
CA SER A 67 5.82 17.15 -10.00
C SER A 67 6.41 18.30 -9.20
N LEU A 68 6.50 18.18 -7.86
CA LEU A 68 7.15 19.16 -7.00
C LEU A 68 8.67 19.21 -7.16
N ILE A 69 9.31 18.07 -7.44
CA ILE A 69 10.75 18.05 -7.76
C ILE A 69 11.00 18.66 -9.13
N GLU A 70 10.19 18.31 -10.14
CA GLU A 70 10.33 18.84 -11.50
C GLU A 70 10.11 20.35 -11.58
N SER A 71 9.26 20.90 -10.69
CA SER A 71 9.05 22.34 -10.57
C SER A 71 10.05 23.05 -9.64
N GLY A 72 11.05 22.33 -9.12
CA GLY A 72 12.11 22.90 -8.28
C GLY A 72 11.70 23.25 -6.85
N TYR A 73 10.46 22.96 -6.44
CA TYR A 73 9.96 23.24 -5.08
C TYR A 73 10.40 22.21 -4.04
N LEU A 74 10.92 21.05 -4.47
CA LEU A 74 11.31 19.96 -3.57
C LEU A 74 12.63 19.32 -4.00
N ALA A 75 13.58 19.23 -3.07
CA ALA A 75 14.84 18.51 -3.32
C ALA A 75 14.66 16.99 -3.25
N LEU A 76 15.58 16.25 -3.88
CA LEU A 76 15.55 14.78 -3.95
C LEU A 76 15.51 14.10 -2.57
N LYS A 77 16.26 14.62 -1.57
CA LYS A 77 16.35 13.99 -0.25
C LYS A 77 15.02 14.02 0.52
N PRO A 78 14.37 15.20 0.71
CA PRO A 78 13.00 15.27 1.22
C PRO A 78 12.01 14.39 0.45
N ALA A 79 12.09 14.38 -0.89
CA ALA A 79 11.21 13.56 -1.71
C ALA A 79 11.34 12.05 -1.44
N VAL A 80 12.58 11.54 -1.33
CA VAL A 80 12.83 10.14 -0.98
C VAL A 80 12.26 9.81 0.40
N LEU A 81 12.42 10.70 1.38
CA LEU A 81 11.86 10.51 2.72
C LEU A 81 10.33 10.51 2.74
N ILE A 82 9.69 11.36 1.93
CA ILE A 82 8.23 11.36 1.76
C ILE A 82 7.76 10.02 1.20
N ILE A 83 8.46 9.46 0.20
CA ILE A 83 8.11 8.13 -0.34
C ILE A 83 8.34 7.02 0.69
N MET A 84 9.43 7.07 1.47
CA MET A 84 9.65 6.11 2.56
C MET A 84 8.52 6.19 3.60
N GLY A 85 8.08 7.41 3.96
CA GLY A 85 6.91 7.62 4.80
C GLY A 85 5.60 7.12 4.16
N ALA A 86 5.44 7.30 2.85
CA ALA A 86 4.28 6.82 2.08
C ALA A 86 4.08 5.30 2.20
N ASN A 87 5.18 4.54 2.21
CA ASN A 87 5.12 3.09 2.41
C ASN A 87 4.51 2.73 3.77
N ILE A 88 4.86 3.46 4.83
CA ILE A 88 4.26 3.29 6.16
C ILE A 88 2.79 3.73 6.14
N GLY A 89 2.48 4.88 5.52
CA GLY A 89 1.11 5.39 5.41
C GLY A 89 0.16 4.41 4.69
N THR A 90 0.65 3.70 3.67
CA THR A 90 -0.12 2.68 2.92
C THR A 90 -0.59 1.53 3.82
N THR A 91 0.14 1.25 4.90
CA THR A 91 -0.22 0.16 5.81
C THR A 91 -1.52 0.42 6.56
N LEU A 92 -1.96 1.69 6.68
CA LEU A 92 -3.27 2.02 7.25
C LEU A 92 -4.40 1.34 6.48
N THR A 93 -4.32 1.30 5.15
CA THR A 93 -5.31 0.60 4.33
C THR A 93 -5.38 -0.86 4.75
N VAL A 94 -4.23 -1.55 4.85
CA VAL A 94 -4.15 -2.97 5.24
C VAL A 94 -4.71 -3.20 6.64
N HIS A 95 -4.45 -2.29 7.57
CA HIS A 95 -5.09 -2.33 8.90
C HIS A 95 -6.60 -2.27 8.78
N LEU A 96 -7.16 -1.31 8.05
CA LEU A 96 -8.60 -1.17 7.91
C LEU A 96 -9.25 -2.42 7.27
N ILE A 97 -8.66 -2.97 6.20
CA ILE A 97 -9.19 -4.20 5.56
C ILE A 97 -8.97 -5.48 6.38
N SER A 98 -8.03 -5.49 7.34
CA SER A 98 -7.82 -6.62 8.27
C SER A 98 -8.80 -6.65 9.45
N LEU A 99 -9.50 -5.55 9.72
CA LEU A 99 -10.42 -5.47 10.86
C LEU A 99 -11.59 -6.47 10.70
N PRO A 100 -12.15 -6.97 11.82
CA PRO A 100 -13.35 -7.81 11.79
C PRO A 100 -14.63 -7.01 11.45
N ILE A 101 -14.49 -5.74 11.04
CA ILE A 101 -15.59 -4.84 10.66
C ILE A 101 -16.19 -5.23 9.30
N ILE A 102 -15.55 -6.15 8.58
CA ILE A 102 -16.07 -6.68 7.31
C ILE A 102 -17.53 -7.12 7.42
N SER A 103 -17.97 -7.69 8.55
CA SER A 103 -19.36 -8.11 8.77
C SER A 103 -20.37 -6.95 8.80
N TYR A 104 -19.92 -5.71 9.00
CA TYR A 104 -20.75 -4.51 9.04
C TYR A 104 -20.70 -3.70 7.74
N TYR A 105 -20.24 -4.28 6.63
CA TYR A 105 -20.12 -3.57 5.35
C TYR A 105 -21.43 -2.89 4.93
N SER A 106 -22.58 -3.54 5.13
CA SER A 106 -23.91 -2.99 4.80
C SER A 106 -24.22 -1.72 5.58
N CYS A 107 -23.91 -1.68 6.88
CA CYS A 107 -24.11 -0.51 7.73
C CYS A 107 -23.21 0.66 7.27
N ILE A 108 -21.96 0.37 6.87
CA ILE A 108 -21.03 1.38 6.34
C ILE A 108 -21.54 1.93 5.00
N ILE A 109 -22.03 1.07 4.11
CA ILE A 109 -22.62 1.49 2.83
C ILE A 109 -23.82 2.41 3.06
N ILE A 110 -24.78 1.99 3.89
CA ILE A 110 -26.01 2.74 4.14
C ILE A 110 -25.68 4.09 4.77
N SER A 111 -24.86 4.11 5.83
CA SER A 111 -24.46 5.36 6.48
C SER A 111 -23.69 6.29 5.54
N GLY A 112 -22.77 5.76 4.73
CA GLY A 112 -22.06 6.53 3.71
C GLY A 112 -22.99 7.14 2.67
N LEU A 113 -23.96 6.37 2.19
CA LEU A 113 -24.96 6.84 1.23
C LEU A 113 -25.84 7.96 1.84
N VAL A 114 -26.34 7.76 3.07
CA VAL A 114 -27.13 8.77 3.79
C VAL A 114 -26.34 10.06 3.96
N VAL A 115 -25.09 9.98 4.42
CA VAL A 115 -24.22 11.16 4.58
C VAL A 115 -23.93 11.82 3.23
N ALA A 116 -23.76 11.05 2.15
CA ALA A 116 -23.56 11.60 0.81
C ALA A 116 -24.80 12.37 0.33
N ILE A 117 -26.00 11.79 0.50
CA ILE A 117 -27.27 12.44 0.15
C ILE A 117 -27.46 13.74 0.95
N ILE A 118 -27.23 13.71 2.26
CA ILE A 118 -27.24 14.93 3.10
C ILE A 118 -26.24 15.96 2.54
N GLY A 119 -25.06 15.51 2.15
CA GLY A 119 -24.01 16.34 1.57
C GLY A 119 -24.41 17.06 0.27
N LEU A 120 -25.35 16.54 -0.51
CA LEU A 120 -25.89 17.22 -1.69
C LEU A 120 -26.58 18.54 -1.33
N PHE A 121 -27.19 18.60 -0.14
CA PHE A 121 -27.91 19.77 0.36
C PHE A 121 -27.05 20.66 1.28
N VAL A 122 -25.99 20.10 1.88
CA VAL A 122 -25.14 20.82 2.85
C VAL A 122 -23.92 21.46 2.18
N ASN A 123 -22.97 20.66 1.70
CA ASN A 123 -21.81 21.13 0.95
C ASN A 123 -21.00 19.95 0.36
N LYS A 124 -20.10 20.29 -0.59
CA LYS A 124 -19.20 19.31 -1.24
C LYS A 124 -18.32 18.52 -0.27
N LYS A 125 -17.94 19.08 0.89
CA LYS A 125 -17.09 18.36 1.85
C LYS A 125 -17.85 17.20 2.50
N VAL A 126 -19.08 17.44 2.94
CA VAL A 126 -19.95 16.39 3.49
C VAL A 126 -20.28 15.36 2.42
N PHE A 127 -20.58 15.80 1.20
CA PHE A 127 -20.85 14.89 0.08
C PHE A 127 -19.69 13.93 -0.20
N PHE A 128 -18.46 14.44 -0.39
CA PHE A 128 -17.30 13.58 -0.64
C PHE A 128 -16.90 12.75 0.59
N GLY A 129 -17.21 13.21 1.80
CA GLY A 129 -17.03 12.43 3.03
C GLY A 129 -17.95 11.21 3.05
N GLY A 130 -19.25 11.40 2.79
CA GLY A 130 -20.23 10.33 2.67
C GLY A 130 -19.93 9.39 1.50
N LEU A 131 -19.58 9.93 0.34
CA LEU A 131 -19.22 9.13 -0.84
C LEU A 131 -17.97 8.28 -0.56
N SER A 132 -16.96 8.83 0.11
CA SER A 132 -15.79 8.06 0.55
C SER A 132 -16.20 6.90 1.46
N LEU A 133 -17.07 7.14 2.43
CA LEU A 133 -17.53 6.12 3.37
C LEU A 133 -18.35 5.03 2.65
N PHE A 134 -19.24 5.42 1.74
CA PHE A 134 -20.01 4.50 0.89
C PHE A 134 -19.07 3.59 0.10
N CYS A 135 -18.11 4.18 -0.62
CA CYS A 135 -17.13 3.44 -1.41
C CYS A 135 -16.26 2.52 -0.53
N PHE A 136 -15.90 2.95 0.68
CA PHE A 136 -15.19 2.11 1.64
C PHE A 136 -16.02 0.89 2.09
N GLY A 137 -17.32 1.10 2.33
CA GLY A 137 -18.28 0.02 2.58
C GLY A 137 -18.40 -0.95 1.39
N THR A 138 -18.45 -0.44 0.16
CA THR A 138 -18.43 -1.25 -1.06
C THR A 138 -17.15 -2.07 -1.17
N ALA A 139 -16.00 -1.51 -0.77
CA ALA A 139 -14.74 -2.26 -0.75
C ALA A 139 -14.81 -3.44 0.23
N PHE A 140 -15.35 -3.24 1.43
CA PHE A 140 -15.58 -4.34 2.38
C PHE A 140 -16.56 -5.39 1.87
N ALA A 141 -17.64 -4.98 1.19
CA ALA A 141 -18.57 -5.91 0.55
C ALA A 141 -17.84 -6.77 -0.50
N GLY A 142 -16.98 -6.16 -1.31
CA GLY A 142 -16.12 -6.89 -2.25
C GLY A 142 -15.19 -7.89 -1.56
N LEU A 143 -14.56 -7.47 -0.47
CA LEU A 143 -13.69 -8.34 0.34
C LEU A 143 -14.46 -9.51 0.96
N HIS A 144 -15.71 -9.29 1.37
CA HIS A 144 -16.59 -10.34 1.88
C HIS A 144 -16.89 -11.38 0.80
N LEU A 145 -17.29 -10.93 -0.39
CA LEU A 145 -17.56 -11.81 -1.54
C LEU A 145 -16.31 -12.58 -1.99
N MET A 146 -15.13 -11.95 -2.01
CA MET A 146 -13.86 -12.62 -2.29
C MET A 146 -13.60 -13.74 -1.27
N THR A 147 -13.78 -13.44 0.02
CA THR A 147 -13.56 -14.41 1.10
C THR A 147 -14.54 -15.59 0.99
N ALA A 148 -15.84 -15.31 0.79
CA ALA A 148 -16.86 -16.34 0.58
C ALA A 148 -16.56 -17.21 -0.64
N SER A 149 -15.94 -16.66 -1.68
CA SER A 149 -15.56 -17.43 -2.87
C SER A 149 -14.47 -18.47 -2.61
N PHE A 150 -13.64 -18.27 -1.58
CA PHE A 150 -12.57 -19.17 -1.18
C PHE A 150 -13.04 -20.29 -0.26
N ASP A 151 -14.14 -20.07 0.47
CA ASP A 151 -14.78 -21.11 1.27
C ASP A 151 -15.55 -22.13 0.42
N LEU A 152 -15.92 -21.76 -0.80
CA LEU A 152 -16.51 -22.71 -1.75
C LEU A 152 -15.50 -23.80 -2.12
N ALA A 153 -15.84 -25.07 -1.86
CA ALA A 153 -14.97 -26.22 -2.06
C ALA A 153 -14.39 -26.32 -3.49
N SER A 154 -15.12 -25.85 -4.51
CA SER A 154 -14.70 -25.89 -5.91
C SER A 154 -13.54 -24.95 -6.27
N SER A 155 -13.25 -23.92 -5.46
CA SER A 155 -12.15 -22.97 -5.72
C SER A 155 -10.85 -23.34 -4.99
N ARG A 156 -10.94 -24.17 -3.95
CA ARG A 156 -9.80 -24.51 -3.08
C ARG A 156 -8.65 -25.17 -3.84
N ASN A 157 -8.93 -26.08 -4.78
CA ASN A 157 -7.87 -26.77 -5.54
C ASN A 157 -7.04 -25.81 -6.42
N ILE A 158 -7.69 -24.83 -7.06
CA ILE A 158 -7.00 -23.83 -7.89
C ILE A 158 -6.11 -22.95 -7.02
N ILE A 159 -6.64 -22.49 -5.88
CA ILE A 159 -5.91 -21.64 -4.93
C ILE A 159 -4.74 -22.41 -4.32
N TYR A 160 -4.95 -23.66 -3.94
CA TYR A 160 -3.89 -24.53 -3.44
C TYR A 160 -2.77 -24.73 -4.45
N ASN A 161 -3.10 -24.96 -5.72
CA ASN A 161 -2.11 -25.11 -6.78
C ASN A 161 -1.34 -23.81 -7.06
N LEU A 162 -2.01 -22.66 -7.02
CA LEU A 162 -1.36 -21.35 -7.15
C LEU A 162 -0.41 -21.07 -5.98
N LEU A 163 -0.82 -21.40 -4.75
CA LEU A 163 0.02 -21.23 -3.56
C LEU A 163 1.11 -22.31 -3.46
N ALA A 164 0.95 -23.46 -4.12
CA ALA A 164 1.95 -24.53 -4.11
C ALA A 164 3.31 -24.08 -4.66
N PHE A 165 3.33 -23.15 -5.61
CA PHE A 165 4.57 -22.56 -6.13
C PHE A 165 5.40 -21.89 -5.03
N SER A 166 4.75 -21.14 -4.12
CA SER A 166 5.43 -20.35 -3.09
C SER A 166 5.64 -21.09 -1.75
N ARG A 167 4.91 -22.19 -1.52
CA ARG A 167 4.88 -22.87 -0.21
C ARG A 167 6.26 -23.26 0.28
N GLY A 168 6.56 -22.85 1.52
CA GLY A 168 7.80 -23.22 2.22
C GLY A 168 9.07 -22.56 1.66
N ASN A 169 8.96 -21.65 0.69
CA ASN A 169 10.08 -20.94 0.11
C ASN A 169 9.80 -19.43 0.05
N TYR A 170 10.40 -18.68 0.98
CA TYR A 170 10.21 -17.24 1.10
C TYR A 170 10.53 -16.47 -0.19
N LEU A 171 11.57 -16.86 -0.93
CA LEU A 171 11.96 -16.17 -2.17
C LEU A 171 10.89 -16.33 -3.25
N LYS A 172 10.29 -17.53 -3.37
CA LYS A 172 9.19 -17.76 -4.32
C LYS A 172 7.93 -17.00 -3.91
N GLY A 173 7.62 -16.91 -2.62
CA GLY A 173 6.52 -16.09 -2.11
C GLY A 173 6.72 -14.59 -2.36
N ILE A 174 7.94 -14.09 -2.12
CA ILE A 174 8.32 -12.70 -2.43
C ILE A 174 8.20 -12.42 -3.93
N LEU A 175 8.70 -13.32 -4.77
CA LEU A 175 8.59 -13.17 -6.23
C LEU A 175 7.12 -13.15 -6.67
N LEU A 176 6.29 -14.06 -6.14
CA LEU A 176 4.86 -14.10 -6.43
C LEU A 176 4.18 -12.78 -6.06
N GLY A 177 4.43 -12.25 -4.87
CA GLY A 177 3.88 -10.97 -4.43
C GLY A 177 4.36 -9.79 -5.28
N ALA A 178 5.64 -9.76 -5.64
CA ALA A 178 6.22 -8.70 -6.46
C ALA A 178 5.64 -8.68 -7.88
N LEU A 179 5.54 -9.86 -8.53
CA LEU A 179 4.96 -9.98 -9.86
C LEU A 179 3.47 -9.69 -9.86
N ALA A 180 2.72 -10.25 -8.91
CA ALA A 180 1.29 -10.01 -8.80
C ALA A 180 0.98 -8.53 -8.59
N THR A 181 1.71 -7.86 -7.69
CA THR A 181 1.54 -6.42 -7.48
C THR A 181 2.02 -5.62 -8.68
N GLY A 182 3.08 -6.05 -9.37
CA GLY A 182 3.55 -5.40 -10.57
C GLY A 182 2.54 -5.41 -11.72
N ILE A 183 1.88 -6.54 -11.93
CA ILE A 183 0.85 -6.72 -12.96
C ILE A 183 -0.43 -5.95 -12.59
N VAL A 184 -0.89 -6.10 -11.35
CA VAL A 184 -2.12 -5.45 -10.86
C VAL A 184 -1.91 -3.96 -10.57
N GLN A 185 -0.65 -3.54 -10.42
CA GLN A 185 -0.23 -2.17 -10.08
C GLN A 185 -0.82 -1.63 -8.77
N SER A 186 -1.25 -2.52 -7.86
CA SER A 186 -1.88 -2.15 -6.60
C SER A 186 -1.52 -3.13 -5.49
N SER A 187 -0.64 -2.71 -4.58
CA SER A 187 -0.27 -3.53 -3.41
C SER A 187 -1.44 -3.74 -2.47
N SER A 188 -2.32 -2.75 -2.32
CA SER A 188 -3.53 -2.88 -1.51
C SER A 188 -4.44 -4.02 -1.97
N VAL A 189 -4.49 -4.30 -3.28
CA VAL A 189 -5.27 -5.40 -3.85
C VAL A 189 -4.63 -6.75 -3.52
N ILE A 190 -3.32 -6.87 -3.73
CA ILE A 190 -2.61 -8.11 -3.40
C ILE A 190 -2.64 -8.39 -1.90
N THR A 191 -2.49 -7.37 -1.04
CA THR A 191 -2.66 -7.53 0.40
C THR A 191 -4.10 -7.85 0.79
N ALA A 192 -5.11 -7.31 0.09
CA ALA A 192 -6.51 -7.65 0.34
C ALA A 192 -6.81 -9.12 0.01
N ILE A 193 -6.31 -9.61 -1.13
CA ILE A 193 -6.40 -11.03 -1.50
C ILE A 193 -5.71 -11.90 -0.43
N THR A 194 -4.50 -11.50 -0.02
CA THR A 194 -3.73 -12.20 1.03
C THR A 194 -4.50 -12.25 2.35
N VAL A 195 -5.09 -11.13 2.75
CA VAL A 195 -5.92 -11.02 3.96
C VAL A 195 -7.21 -11.86 3.84
N SER A 196 -7.84 -11.93 2.67
CA SER A 196 -8.99 -12.82 2.44
C SER A 196 -8.61 -14.30 2.56
N LEU A 197 -7.49 -14.71 1.96
CA LEU A 197 -6.98 -16.09 2.11
C LEU A 197 -6.62 -16.41 3.56
N ALA A 198 -6.07 -15.44 4.28
CA ALA A 198 -5.72 -15.55 5.69
C ALA A 198 -6.95 -15.80 6.58
N ARG A 199 -8.07 -15.12 6.30
CA ARG A 199 -9.31 -15.29 7.07
C ARG A 199 -9.88 -16.70 7.02
N VAL A 200 -9.69 -17.38 5.89
CA VAL A 200 -10.17 -18.77 5.67
C VAL A 200 -9.06 -19.80 5.87
N ASN A 201 -7.92 -19.40 6.43
CA ASN A 201 -6.75 -20.24 6.69
C ASN A 201 -6.22 -21.01 5.47
N LEU A 202 -6.40 -20.48 4.25
CA LEU A 202 -5.85 -21.09 3.03
C LEU A 202 -4.37 -20.74 2.80
N ILE A 203 -3.89 -19.69 3.45
CA ILE A 203 -2.48 -19.27 3.48
C ILE A 203 -2.00 -19.22 4.93
N ASN A 204 -0.79 -19.73 5.18
CA ASN A 204 -0.16 -19.63 6.51
C ASN A 204 0.55 -18.28 6.67
N LEU A 205 0.96 -17.96 7.90
CA LEU A 205 1.60 -16.69 8.23
C LEU A 205 2.90 -16.47 7.43
N SER A 206 3.73 -17.51 7.27
CA SER A 206 5.00 -17.44 6.55
C SER A 206 4.82 -17.06 5.07
N ASP A 207 3.90 -17.73 4.39
CA ASP A 207 3.60 -17.49 2.98
C ASP A 207 2.95 -16.10 2.80
N ALA A 208 2.06 -15.71 3.71
CA ALA A 208 1.39 -14.41 3.67
C ALA A 208 2.38 -13.24 3.88
N ILE A 209 3.36 -13.40 4.77
CA ILE A 209 4.44 -12.43 4.97
C ILE A 209 5.29 -12.35 3.70
N ALA A 210 5.70 -13.48 3.11
CA ALA A 210 6.49 -13.49 1.89
C ALA A 210 5.79 -12.73 0.74
N VAL A 211 4.50 -12.99 0.52
CA VAL A 211 3.69 -12.27 -0.48
C VAL A 211 3.59 -10.77 -0.16
N THR A 212 3.41 -10.42 1.11
CA THR A 212 3.33 -9.01 1.55
C THR A 212 4.64 -8.25 1.33
N LEU A 213 5.78 -8.88 1.62
CA LEU A 213 7.13 -8.34 1.34
C LEU A 213 7.34 -8.15 -0.17
N GLY A 214 6.95 -9.15 -0.96
CA GLY A 214 6.95 -9.05 -2.43
C GLY A 214 6.11 -7.90 -2.95
N SER A 215 4.90 -7.73 -2.41
CA SER A 215 3.98 -6.67 -2.80
C SER A 215 4.56 -5.25 -2.61
N ASN A 216 5.39 -5.05 -1.58
CA ASN A 216 6.11 -3.79 -1.39
C ASN A 216 7.13 -3.51 -2.50
N ILE A 217 7.85 -4.53 -2.97
CA ILE A 217 8.74 -4.41 -4.14
C ILE A 217 7.91 -4.12 -5.39
N GLY A 218 6.85 -4.90 -5.64
CA GLY A 218 6.02 -4.78 -6.82
C GLY A 218 5.35 -3.40 -6.98
N THR A 219 5.06 -2.71 -5.87
CA THR A 219 4.47 -1.34 -5.90
C THR A 219 5.34 -0.36 -6.70
N CYS A 220 6.65 -0.56 -6.69
CA CYS A 220 7.62 0.33 -7.32
C CYS A 220 7.52 0.35 -8.86
N ILE A 221 6.89 -0.67 -9.47
CA ILE A 221 6.71 -0.74 -10.93
C ILE A 221 5.94 0.46 -11.47
N THR A 222 4.95 0.96 -10.73
CA THR A 222 4.18 2.15 -11.14
C THR A 222 5.05 3.40 -11.29
N GLY A 223 5.89 3.68 -10.28
CA GLY A 223 6.85 4.78 -10.32
C GLY A 223 7.93 4.58 -11.38
N PHE A 224 8.38 3.34 -11.58
CA PHE A 224 9.36 3.01 -12.61
C PHE A 224 8.83 3.30 -14.01
N LEU A 225 7.63 2.78 -14.34
CA LEU A 225 6.95 3.02 -15.62
C LEU A 225 6.71 4.52 -15.85
N ALA A 226 6.26 5.25 -14.82
CA ALA A 226 6.06 6.70 -14.90
C ALA A 226 7.37 7.47 -15.14
N SER A 227 8.52 6.92 -14.73
CA SER A 227 9.82 7.58 -14.83
C SER A 227 10.58 7.37 -16.15
N ILE A 228 10.16 6.44 -17.01
CA ILE A 228 10.91 6.04 -18.23
C ILE A 228 11.26 7.26 -19.11
N ASN A 229 10.27 8.12 -19.36
CA ASN A 229 10.41 9.33 -20.18
C ASN A 229 10.41 10.63 -19.34
N ALA A 230 10.66 10.52 -18.03
CA ALA A 230 10.66 11.67 -17.13
C ALA A 230 12.09 12.19 -16.88
N SER A 231 12.18 13.29 -16.12
CA SER A 231 13.44 13.93 -15.74
C SER A 231 14.38 12.98 -14.98
N ILE A 232 15.68 13.32 -14.93
CA ILE A 232 16.67 12.56 -14.14
C ILE A 232 16.28 12.47 -12.66
N PHE A 233 15.62 13.51 -12.13
CA PHE A 233 15.13 13.52 -10.76
C PHE A 233 14.01 12.50 -10.54
N SER A 234 13.05 12.42 -11.46
CA SER A 234 11.96 11.45 -11.44
C SER A 234 12.49 10.01 -11.51
N LYS A 235 13.50 9.77 -12.35
CA LYS A 235 14.22 8.49 -12.42
C LYS A 235 14.93 8.16 -11.11
N ARG A 236 15.68 9.11 -10.53
CA ARG A 236 16.36 8.93 -9.22
C ARG A 236 15.37 8.59 -8.12
N LEU A 237 14.20 9.23 -8.11
CA LEU A 237 13.16 8.97 -7.12
C LEU A 237 12.54 7.57 -7.28
N ALA A 238 12.22 7.16 -8.52
CA ALA A 238 11.69 5.83 -8.80
C ALA A 238 12.69 4.71 -8.43
N TRP A 239 13.98 4.90 -8.76
CA TRP A 239 15.05 4.01 -8.32
C TRP A 239 15.22 4.02 -6.81
N GLY A 240 15.10 5.18 -6.16
CA GLY A 240 15.10 5.29 -4.71
C GLY A 240 14.00 4.45 -4.06
N HIS A 241 12.78 4.48 -4.62
CA HIS A 241 11.67 3.67 -4.11
C HIS A 241 11.91 2.17 -4.28
N LEU A 242 12.39 1.76 -5.45
CA LEU A 242 12.70 0.36 -5.76
C LEU A 242 13.80 -0.18 -4.85
N LEU A 243 14.94 0.51 -4.78
CA LEU A 243 16.09 0.09 -3.98
C LEU A 243 15.75 0.05 -2.50
N PHE A 244 14.98 1.01 -1.99
CA PHE A 244 14.53 1.02 -0.60
C PHE A 244 13.74 -0.24 -0.25
N ASN A 245 12.74 -0.61 -1.06
CA ASN A 245 11.95 -1.81 -0.81
C ASN A 245 12.75 -3.09 -1.02
N PHE A 246 13.54 -3.16 -2.10
CA PHE A 246 14.30 -4.36 -2.45
C PHE A 246 15.37 -4.68 -1.40
N ILE A 247 16.22 -3.71 -1.04
CA ILE A 247 17.24 -3.88 0.00
C ILE A 247 16.59 -4.18 1.35
N GLY A 248 15.47 -3.52 1.68
CA GLY A 248 14.72 -3.81 2.90
C GLY A 248 14.31 -5.26 3.04
N VAL A 249 13.79 -5.85 1.96
CA VAL A 249 13.45 -7.28 1.93
C VAL A 249 14.72 -8.13 2.06
N LEU A 250 15.80 -7.82 1.33
CA LEU A 250 17.05 -8.56 1.42
C LEU A 250 17.65 -8.57 2.83
N VAL A 251 17.62 -7.44 3.52
CA VAL A 251 18.16 -7.30 4.89
C VAL A 251 17.25 -8.00 5.92
N LEU A 252 15.95 -8.10 5.66
CA LEU A 252 15.04 -8.86 6.52
C LEU A 252 15.24 -10.38 6.40
N LEU A 253 15.63 -10.90 5.23
CA LEU A 253 15.69 -12.36 4.97
C LEU A 253 16.49 -13.16 6.02
N PRO A 254 17.70 -12.75 6.45
CA PRO A 254 18.45 -13.45 7.50
C PRO A 254 17.72 -13.53 8.86
N VAL A 255 16.86 -12.55 9.15
CA VAL A 255 16.10 -12.42 10.40
C VAL A 255 14.60 -12.70 10.20
N ILE A 256 14.21 -13.34 9.11
CA ILE A 256 12.79 -13.55 8.80
C ILE A 256 12.10 -14.48 9.81
N LYS A 257 12.80 -15.48 10.34
CA LYS A 257 12.25 -16.39 11.36
C LYS A 257 11.90 -15.68 12.68
N PRO A 258 12.81 -14.92 13.33
CA PRO A 258 12.45 -14.16 14.52
C PRO A 258 11.41 -13.08 14.22
N PHE A 259 11.39 -12.51 13.00
CA PHE A 259 10.33 -11.60 12.57
C PHE A 259 8.95 -12.27 12.51
N ILE A 260 8.86 -13.49 11.98
CA ILE A 260 7.62 -14.29 11.98
C ILE A 260 7.19 -14.62 13.41
N PHE A 261 8.12 -15.02 14.27
CA PHE A 261 7.83 -15.31 15.68
C PHE A 261 7.27 -14.09 16.42
N LEU A 262 7.88 -12.92 16.22
CA LEU A 262 7.35 -11.66 16.75
C LEU A 262 5.91 -11.44 16.26
N LEU A 263 5.66 -11.62 14.96
CA LEU A 263 4.34 -11.40 14.38
C LEU A 263 3.27 -12.34 14.91
N ASP A 264 3.62 -13.59 15.14
CA ASP A 264 2.70 -14.58 15.72
C ASP A 264 2.19 -14.13 17.10
N SER A 265 3.06 -13.46 17.88
CA SER A 265 2.69 -12.88 19.19
C SER A 265 1.86 -11.60 19.13
N THR A 266 1.74 -10.94 17.97
CA THR A 266 1.08 -9.62 17.89
C THR A 266 -0.45 -9.68 17.92
N ASN A 267 -1.05 -10.77 17.46
CA ASN A 267 -2.50 -10.94 17.40
C ASN A 267 -2.87 -12.41 17.18
N THR A 268 -4.06 -12.82 17.59
CA THR A 268 -4.58 -14.18 17.33
C THR A 268 -5.15 -14.35 15.92
N SER A 269 -5.52 -13.26 15.24
CA SER A 269 -6.04 -13.32 13.88
C SER A 269 -4.91 -13.22 12.84
N LEU A 270 -4.78 -14.22 11.97
CA LEU A 270 -3.80 -14.23 10.89
C LEU A 270 -3.94 -13.01 9.95
N ALA A 271 -5.18 -12.57 9.68
CA ALA A 271 -5.45 -11.35 8.94
C ALA A 271 -4.83 -10.09 9.60
N ARG A 272 -4.89 -10.00 10.94
CA ARG A 272 -4.29 -8.90 11.71
C ARG A 272 -2.77 -9.04 11.76
N GLN A 273 -2.24 -10.26 11.88
CA GLN A 273 -0.81 -10.52 11.81
C GLN A 273 -0.23 -10.08 10.45
N VAL A 274 -0.93 -10.29 9.34
CA VAL A 274 -0.52 -9.79 8.00
C VAL A 274 -0.47 -8.26 7.96
N ALA A 275 -1.46 -7.56 8.53
CA ALA A 275 -1.43 -6.10 8.61
C ALA A 275 -0.28 -5.60 9.49
N ASN A 276 -0.05 -6.24 10.64
CA ASN A 276 1.08 -5.94 11.52
C ASN A 276 2.42 -6.18 10.82
N ALA A 277 2.54 -7.26 10.05
CA ALA A 277 3.73 -7.58 9.25
C ALA A 277 4.05 -6.46 8.27
N HIS A 278 3.02 -5.93 7.60
CA HIS A 278 3.18 -4.85 6.65
C HIS A 278 3.71 -3.56 7.32
N THR A 279 3.13 -3.17 8.46
CA THR A 279 3.59 -2.00 9.23
C THR A 279 4.98 -2.19 9.81
N LEU A 280 5.22 -3.31 10.51
CA LEU A 280 6.49 -3.58 11.17
C LEU A 280 7.64 -3.70 10.18
N PHE A 281 7.42 -4.33 9.02
CA PHE A 281 8.42 -4.37 7.96
C PHE A 281 8.77 -2.97 7.44
N ASN A 282 7.78 -2.13 7.16
CA ASN A 282 8.05 -0.79 6.62
C ASN A 282 8.75 0.12 7.65
N ILE A 283 8.43 -0.02 8.93
CA ILE A 283 9.13 0.67 10.03
C ILE A 283 10.57 0.13 10.17
N TYR A 284 10.75 -1.19 10.18
CA TYR A 284 12.06 -1.85 10.23
C TYR A 284 12.96 -1.38 9.09
N ASN A 285 12.43 -1.40 7.86
CA ASN A 285 13.14 -0.97 6.67
C ASN A 285 13.57 0.49 6.78
N LEU A 286 12.67 1.37 7.24
CA LEU A 286 13.01 2.76 7.49
C LEU A 286 14.14 2.93 8.51
N ILE A 287 14.06 2.27 9.67
CA ILE A 287 15.06 2.38 10.75
C ILE A 287 16.45 2.00 10.25
N ILE A 288 16.54 0.94 9.43
CA ILE A 288 17.81 0.51 8.83
C ILE A 288 18.34 1.53 7.82
N PHE A 289 17.46 2.15 7.04
CA PHE A 289 17.87 3.09 6.00
C PHE A 289 18.27 4.47 6.52
N LEU A 290 17.67 4.94 7.61
CA LEU A 290 17.88 6.30 8.12
C LEU A 290 19.37 6.64 8.38
N PRO A 291 20.19 5.79 9.02
CA PRO A 291 21.62 6.03 9.19
C PRO A 291 22.40 6.19 7.88
N PHE A 292 21.97 5.49 6.82
CA PHE A 292 22.63 5.49 5.52
C PHE A 292 22.00 6.43 4.50
N LEU A 293 21.06 7.29 4.92
CA LEU A 293 20.28 8.14 4.03
C LEU A 293 21.16 9.01 3.11
N ASN A 294 22.20 9.66 3.65
CA ASN A 294 23.06 10.52 2.84
C ASN A 294 23.84 9.71 1.79
N THR A 295 24.35 8.54 2.17
CA THR A 295 25.01 7.61 1.25
C THR A 295 24.05 7.12 0.18
N PHE A 296 22.83 6.77 0.56
CA PHE A 296 21.77 6.35 -0.36
C PHE A 296 21.45 7.43 -1.39
N ILE A 297 21.27 8.68 -0.96
CA ILE A 297 21.07 9.82 -1.88
C ILE A 297 22.28 10.03 -2.79
N SER A 298 23.50 9.87 -2.29
CA SER A 298 24.72 9.97 -3.09
C SER A 298 24.78 8.89 -4.18
N VAL A 299 24.46 7.64 -3.83
CA VAL A 299 24.38 6.52 -4.78
C VAL A 299 23.35 6.80 -5.87
N LEU A 300 22.16 7.30 -5.52
CA LEU A 300 21.14 7.67 -6.51
C LEU A 300 21.62 8.78 -7.45
N ARG A 301 22.34 9.78 -6.94
CA ARG A 301 22.90 10.86 -7.76
C ARG A 301 23.96 10.37 -8.74
N ARG A 302 24.86 9.49 -8.30
CA ARG A 302 25.98 8.96 -9.10
C ARG A 302 25.56 7.87 -10.09
N GLY A 303 24.63 7.00 -9.71
CA GLY A 303 24.19 5.87 -10.53
C GLY A 303 23.32 6.30 -11.74
N LEU A 304 22.78 7.51 -11.69
CA LEU A 304 21.99 8.12 -12.77
C LEU A 304 22.58 9.50 -13.04
N ASN A 305 23.63 9.53 -13.86
CA ASN A 305 24.18 10.77 -14.38
C ASN A 305 23.27 11.29 -15.49
N GLY A 306 22.89 12.54 -15.37
CA GLY A 306 22.16 13.33 -16.35
C GLY A 306 22.40 14.78 -15.97
N ASP A 307 22.74 15.59 -16.98
CA ASP A 307 23.11 16.99 -16.79
C ASP A 307 21.99 17.76 -16.07
N ILE A 308 22.44 18.67 -15.20
CA ILE A 308 21.64 19.49 -14.29
C ILE A 308 20.61 20.31 -15.05
#